data_AF-A0AAW6BC82-F1
#
_entry.id   AF-A0AAW6BC82-F1
#
_cell.length_a   1.000
_cell.length_b   1.000
_cell.length_c   1.000
_cell.angle_alpha   90.00
_cell.angle_beta   90.00
_cell.angle_gamma   90.00
#
_symmetry.space_group_name_H-M   'P 1'
#
loop_
_entity.id
_entity.type
_entity.pdbx_description
1 polymer ?
#
loop_
_entity_poly.entity_id
_entity_poly.type
_entity_poly.pdbx_seq_one_letter_code
_entity_poly.pdbx_strand_id
1 'polypeptide(L)' 'MSKFNKEQKIEIYRKWEDEKISISQLSKTYKTNVANLDYMLRLIDMY' A
#
# COMPACT_ATOMS: atom_id res chain seq x y z
N MET A 1 2.76 -2.88 13.77
CA MET A 1 1.77 -3.85 13.24
C MET A 1 0.38 -3.24 13.33
N SER A 2 -0.55 -3.47 12.39
CA SER A 2 -0.65 -2.75 11.11
C SER A 2 -1.87 -1.83 11.19
N LYS A 3 -1.78 -0.59 10.69
CA LYS A 3 -2.93 0.32 10.52
C LYS A 3 -3.94 -0.22 9.49
N PHE A 4 -3.53 -1.18 8.66
CA PHE A 4 -4.32 -1.74 7.59
C PHE A 4 -4.69 -3.19 7.88
N ASN A 5 -5.98 -3.50 7.77
CA ASN A 5 -6.48 -4.86 7.81
C ASN A 5 -6.12 -5.62 6.52
N LYS A 6 -6.37 -6.93 6.47
CA LYS A 6 -6.00 -7.78 5.31
C LYS A 6 -6.61 -7.27 4.00
N GLU A 7 -7.87 -6.86 4.01
CA GLU A 7 -8.59 -6.38 2.83
C GLU A 7 -8.02 -5.05 2.31
N GLN A 8 -7.71 -4.12 3.21
CA GLN A 8 -7.09 -2.85 2.86
C GLN A 8 -5.71 -3.05 2.23
N LYS A 9 -4.92 -4.02 2.71
CA LYS A 9 -3.62 -4.33 2.09
C LYS A 9 -3.79 -4.83 0.66
N ILE A 10 -4.76 -5.71 0.42
CA ILE A 10 -5.06 -6.25 -0.92
C ILE A 10 -5.55 -5.12 -1.83
N GLU A 11 -6.44 -4.25 -1.34
CA GLU A 11 -6.94 -3.11 -2.11
C GLU A 11 -5.83 -2.13 -2.49
N ILE A 12 -4.98 -1.76 -1.53
CA ILE A 12 -3.83 -0.88 -1.77
C ILE A 12 -2.88 -1.50 -2.79
N TYR A 13 -2.61 -2.79 -2.68
CA TYR A 13 -1.74 -3.50 -3.60
C TYR A 13 -2.28 -3.50 -5.02
N ARG A 14 -3.57 -3.84 -5.22
CA ARG A 14 -4.23 -3.74 -6.54
C ARG A 14 -4.19 -2.32 -7.12
N LYS A 15 -4.44 -1.30 -6.31
CA LYS A 15 -4.35 0.10 -6.76
C LYS A 15 -2.93 0.48 -7.20
N TRP A 16 -1.92 -0.05 -6.53
CA TRP A 16 -0.53 0.20 -6.88
C TRP A 16 -0.08 -0.59 -8.12
N GLU A 17 -0.41 -1.89 -8.18
CA GLU A 17 0.05 -2.80 -9.23
C GLU A 17 -0.81 -2.71 -10.49
N ASP A 18 -2.13 -2.81 -10.36
CA ASP A 18 -3.08 -2.86 -11.49
C ASP A 18 -3.39 -1.45 -12.00
N GLU A 19 -3.74 -0.53 -11.09
CA GLU A 19 -4.15 0.83 -11.44
C GLU A 19 -2.97 1.80 -11.56
N LYS A 20 -1.74 1.33 -11.29
CA LYS A 20 -0.49 2.11 -11.34
C LYS A 20 -0.53 3.42 -10.53
N ILE A 21 -1.34 3.46 -9.47
CA ILE A 21 -1.42 4.64 -8.59
C ILE A 21 -0.10 4.78 -7.84
N SER A 22 0.45 5.98 -7.85
CA SER A 22 1.72 6.26 -7.17
C SER A 22 1.59 6.07 -5.65
N ILE A 23 2.68 5.61 -5.02
CA ILE A 23 2.75 5.43 -3.55
C ILE A 23 2.44 6.76 -2.82
N SER A 24 2.82 7.91 -3.40
CA SER A 24 2.52 9.25 -2.84
C SER A 24 1.03 9.59 -2.87
N GLN A 25 0.29 9.18 -3.91
CA GLN A 25 -1.16 9.31 -3.94
C GLN A 25 -1.81 8.38 -2.93
N LEU A 26 -1.39 7.11 -2.87
CA LEU A 26 -1.87 6.14 -1.88
C LEU A 26 -1.61 6.62 -0.45
N SER A 27 -0.45 7.22 -0.17
CA SER A 27 -0.11 7.71 1.16
C SER A 27 -1.06 8.83 1.62
N LYS A 28 -1.49 9.70 0.70
CA LYS A 28 -2.49 10.73 0.95
C LYS A 28 -3.88 10.13 1.17
N THR A 29 -4.32 9.24 0.28
CA THR A 29 -5.63 8.58 0.35
C THR A 29 -5.81 7.81 1.65
N TYR A 30 -4.80 7.02 2.03
CA TYR A 30 -4.83 6.15 3.20
C TYR A 30 -4.24 6.80 4.46
N LYS A 31 -3.96 8.12 4.42
CA LYS A 31 -3.46 8.94 5.54
C LYS A 31 -2.30 8.26 6.31
N THR A 32 -1.31 7.81 5.55
CA THR A 32 -0.14 7.10 6.06
C THR A 32 1.15 7.66 5.46
N ASN A 33 2.29 7.26 6.01
CA ASN A 33 3.59 7.64 5.47
C ASN A 33 3.93 6.76 4.25
N VAL A 34 4.49 7.38 3.21
CA VAL A 34 5.08 6.74 2.03
C VAL A 34 6.01 5.59 2.41
N ALA A 35 6.89 5.78 3.39
CA ALA A 35 7.84 4.73 3.81
C ALA A 35 7.15 3.46 4.34
N ASN A 36 6.05 3.61 5.07
CA ASN A 36 5.29 2.48 5.58
C ASN A 36 4.54 1.74 4.47
N LEU A 37 4.04 2.48 3.48
CA LEU A 37 3.40 1.90 2.29
C LEU A 37 4.41 1.17 1.41
N ASP A 38 5.55 1.79 1.12
CA ASP A 38 6.62 1.19 0.33
C ASP A 38 7.12 -0.11 1.00
N TYR A 39 7.36 -0.08 2.31
CA TYR A 39 7.73 -1.29 3.05
C TYR A 39 6.64 -2.38 2.97
N MET A 40 5.37 -2.00 3.12
CA MET A 40 4.25 -2.95 3.03
C MET A 40 4.15 -3.58 1.63
N LEU A 41 4.27 -2.78 0.56
CA LEU A 41 4.19 -3.26 -0.81
C LEU A 41 5.35 -4.22 -1.12
N ARG A 42 6.58 -3.89 -0.71
CA ARG A 42 7.75 -4.78 -0.88
C ARG A 42 7.60 -6.09 -0.13
N LEU A 43 6.98 -6.08 1.05
CA LEU A 43 6.69 -7.31 1.79
C LEU A 43 5.66 -8.18 1.07
N ILE A 44 4.70 -7.59 0.36
CA ILE A 44 3.72 -8.35 -0.43
C ILE A 44 4.39 -8.91 -1.69
N ASP A 45 5.22 -8.14 -2.39
CA ASP A 45 5.93 -8.63 -3.59
C ASP A 45 6.94 -9.74 -3.29
N MET A 46 7.48 -9.79 -2.06
CA MET A 46 8.47 -10.80 -1.67
C MET A 46 7.85 -12.16 -1.33
N TYR A 47 6.54 -12.23 -1.06
CA TYR A 47 5.83 -13.44 -0.58
C TYR A 47 4.58 -13.75 -1.38
#